data_AF-A0A6I0F809-F1
#
_entry.id   AF-A0A6I0F809-F1
#
_cell.length_a   1.000
_cell.length_b   1.000
_cell.length_c   1.000
_cell.angle_alpha   90.00
_cell.angle_beta   90.00
_cell.angle_gamma   90.00
#
_symmetry.space_group_name_H-M   'P 1'
#
loop_
_entity.id
_entity.type
_entity.pdbx_description
1 polymer ?
#
loop_
_entity_poly.entity_id
_entity_poly.type
_entity_poly.pdbx_seq_one_letter_code
_entity_poly.pdbx_strand_id
1 'polypeptide(L)'
;MNSLIDLIDKNSVEELFDTSTNEINWIWLNEEIFTDIINNASKAQDYSNDYSSLTLDNINKNAFIELIRKKFKAIGWIEVNQILFTEIEESFIPTTDIETFVFVSRGYFITRMNRLTDELEWVYKAMAIDTYQQLLPEEELEAIYNEYFYNNYMLLEDLIVKGEYKLHQGKWQYNKKNKTLIFYKNNKQRKQWAEGSTISIYNELNR
;
A
#
# COMPACT_ATOMS: atom_id res chain seq x y z
N MET A 1 24.37 -7.09 19.16
CA MET A 1 23.14 -6.29 18.99
C MET A 1 23.47 -4.81 18.75
N ASN A 2 24.27 -4.16 19.62
CA ASN A 2 24.71 -2.76 19.40
C ASN A 2 25.48 -2.54 18.09
N SER A 3 26.31 -3.49 17.66
CA SER A 3 27.15 -3.33 16.48
C SER A 3 26.41 -3.35 15.14
N LEU A 4 25.26 -4.03 15.06
CA LEU A 4 24.40 -4.06 13.86
C LEU A 4 23.52 -2.81 13.76
N ILE A 5 22.99 -2.35 14.90
CA ILE A 5 22.27 -1.07 14.99
C ILE A 5 23.19 0.05 14.54
N ASP A 6 24.41 0.13 15.10
CA ASP A 6 25.40 1.11 14.71
C ASP A 6 25.76 1.03 13.21
N LEU A 7 25.84 -0.18 12.65
CA LEU A 7 26.13 -0.38 11.23
C LEU A 7 25.02 0.20 10.35
N ILE A 8 23.76 -0.11 10.63
CA ILE A 8 22.61 0.43 9.89
C ILE A 8 22.50 1.94 10.10
N ASP A 9 22.64 2.42 11.33
CA ASP A 9 22.50 3.83 11.69
C ASP A 9 23.58 4.71 11.08
N LYS A 10 24.79 4.20 10.81
CA LYS A 10 25.86 4.97 10.17
C LYS A 10 25.80 4.99 8.65
N ASN A 11 25.12 4.04 8.02
CA ASN A 11 25.04 3.96 6.57
C ASN A 11 23.76 4.60 6.01
N SER A 12 23.82 5.17 4.81
CA SER A 12 22.67 5.68 4.07
C SER A 12 21.85 4.53 3.46
N VAL A 13 20.65 4.83 2.95
CA VAL A 13 19.85 3.81 2.23
C VAL A 13 20.60 3.34 0.99
N GLU A 14 21.25 4.26 0.27
CA GLU A 14 22.03 3.97 -0.92
C GLU A 14 23.20 3.01 -0.62
N GLU A 15 23.90 3.22 0.49
CA GLU A 15 24.99 2.35 0.94
C GLU A 15 24.48 0.97 1.39
N LEU A 16 23.32 0.92 2.04
CA LEU A 16 22.71 -0.34 2.50
C LEU A 16 22.24 -1.22 1.33
N PHE A 17 21.70 -0.60 0.29
CA PHE A 17 21.09 -1.31 -0.85
C PHE A 17 21.95 -1.30 -2.12
N ASP A 18 23.15 -0.72 -2.07
CA ASP A 18 24.07 -0.54 -3.22
C ASP A 18 23.34 0.03 -4.45
N THR A 19 22.56 1.08 -4.23
CA THR A 19 21.68 1.66 -5.26
C THR A 19 21.46 3.15 -5.06
N SER A 20 21.24 3.89 -6.15
CA SER A 20 20.92 5.32 -6.08
C SER A 20 19.41 5.51 -5.91
N THR A 21 18.96 6.01 -4.76
CA THR A 21 17.53 6.28 -4.51
C THR A 21 16.91 7.32 -5.44
N ASN A 22 17.72 8.06 -6.21
CA ASN A 22 17.25 8.99 -7.24
C ASN A 22 16.93 8.30 -8.57
N GLU A 23 17.43 7.08 -8.79
CA GLU A 23 17.27 6.31 -10.04
C GLU A 23 16.20 5.22 -9.93
N ILE A 24 15.80 4.89 -8.70
CA ILE A 24 14.78 3.88 -8.41
C ILE A 24 13.60 4.50 -7.68
N ASN A 25 12.43 3.88 -7.84
CA ASN A 25 11.19 4.36 -7.25
C ASN A 25 10.68 3.52 -6.09
N TRP A 26 11.21 2.32 -5.93
CA TRP A 26 10.80 1.38 -4.89
C TRP A 26 11.91 0.35 -4.61
N ILE A 27 11.88 -0.21 -3.41
CA ILE A 27 12.76 -1.28 -2.93
C ILE A 27 11.90 -2.25 -2.13
N TRP A 28 12.12 -3.55 -2.30
CA TRP A 28 11.53 -4.58 -1.46
C TRP A 28 12.57 -5.10 -0.47
N LEU A 29 12.11 -5.57 0.69
CA LEU A 29 12.94 -6.06 1.76
C LEU A 29 12.32 -7.29 2.39
N ASN A 30 13.08 -8.38 2.41
CA ASN A 30 12.75 -9.59 3.14
C ASN A 30 14.03 -10.21 3.72
N GLU A 31 13.90 -11.31 4.45
CA GLU A 31 15.05 -11.95 5.11
C GLU A 31 16.15 -12.45 4.17
N GLU A 32 15.86 -12.69 2.88
CA GLU A 32 16.86 -13.18 1.92
C GLU A 32 17.96 -12.15 1.65
N ILE A 33 17.60 -10.86 1.65
CA ILE A 33 18.54 -9.78 1.32
C ILE A 33 19.21 -9.16 2.56
N PHE A 34 18.90 -9.61 3.78
CA PHE A 34 19.48 -9.03 4.99
C PHE A 34 21.01 -9.17 5.03
N THR A 35 21.52 -10.33 4.58
CA THR A 35 22.97 -10.56 4.48
C THR A 35 23.62 -9.59 3.51
N ASP A 36 22.99 -9.36 2.36
CA ASP A 36 23.50 -8.44 1.34
C ASP A 36 23.57 -7.02 1.89
N ILE A 37 22.53 -6.58 2.62
CA ILE A 37 22.51 -5.26 3.28
C ILE A 37 23.67 -5.11 4.27
N ILE A 38 23.92 -6.13 5.10
CA ILE A 38 25.02 -6.11 6.08
C ILE A 38 26.37 -6.07 5.37
N ASN A 39 26.53 -6.84 4.29
CA ASN A 39 27.76 -6.88 3.50
C ASN A 39 28.02 -5.54 2.82
N ASN A 40 27.00 -4.91 2.23
CA ASN A 40 27.10 -3.60 1.59
C ASN A 40 27.50 -2.52 2.61
N ALA A 41 26.82 -2.49 3.76
CA ALA A 41 27.12 -1.58 4.86
C ALA A 41 28.55 -1.74 5.40
N SER A 42 29.04 -2.98 5.47
CA SER A 42 30.39 -3.29 5.96
C SER A 42 31.47 -2.84 4.98
N LYS A 43 31.23 -3.00 3.66
CA LYS A 43 32.13 -2.53 2.60
C LYS A 43 32.23 -1.01 2.58
N ALA A 44 31.11 -0.29 2.74
CA ALA A 44 31.08 1.17 2.69
C ALA A 44 31.91 1.85 3.79
N GLN A 45 32.07 1.19 4.94
CA GLN A 45 32.79 1.72 6.10
C GLN A 45 34.26 1.25 6.20
N ASP A 46 34.80 0.59 5.17
CA ASP A 46 36.14 -0.02 5.17
C ASP A 46 36.41 -0.93 6.39
N TYR A 47 35.37 -1.58 6.94
CA TYR A 47 35.55 -2.53 8.03
C TYR A 47 36.20 -3.81 7.50
N SER A 48 37.52 -3.94 7.70
CA SER A 48 38.25 -5.16 7.39
C SER A 48 37.80 -6.30 8.32
N ASN A 49 36.94 -7.17 7.81
CA ASN A 49 36.67 -8.56 8.26
C ASN A 49 35.91 -8.83 9.57
N ASP A 50 35.64 -7.89 10.46
CA ASP A 50 35.09 -8.23 11.80
C ASP A 50 33.58 -8.58 11.84
N TYR A 51 32.82 -8.19 10.81
CA TYR A 51 31.36 -8.42 10.74
C TYR A 51 30.94 -9.67 9.99
N SER A 52 31.90 -10.40 9.39
CA SER A 52 31.68 -11.70 8.72
C SER A 52 31.12 -12.79 9.64
N SER A 53 31.18 -12.57 10.95
CA SER A 53 30.65 -13.45 12.01
C SER A 53 29.25 -13.08 12.52
N LEU A 54 28.63 -12.00 11.99
CA LEU A 54 27.22 -11.70 12.26
C LEU A 54 26.36 -12.77 11.61
N THR A 55 26.15 -13.87 12.31
CA THR A 55 25.17 -14.88 11.93
C THR A 55 23.78 -14.26 11.95
N LEU A 56 23.10 -14.33 10.80
CA LEU A 56 21.67 -14.00 10.62
C LEU A 56 20.80 -14.56 11.76
N ASP A 57 21.18 -15.72 12.29
CA ASP A 57 20.50 -16.44 13.38
C ASP A 57 20.29 -15.62 14.66
N ASN A 58 21.08 -14.56 14.88
CA ASN A 58 20.97 -13.68 16.05
C ASN A 58 20.31 -12.33 15.76
N ILE A 59 19.86 -12.09 14.53
CA ILE A 59 19.21 -10.84 14.14
C ILE A 59 17.72 -10.95 14.49
N ASN A 60 17.28 -10.09 15.41
CA ASN A 60 15.86 -9.89 15.60
C ASN A 60 15.31 -9.20 14.34
N LYS A 61 14.63 -9.97 13.48
CA LYS A 61 14.09 -9.52 12.19
C LYS A 61 13.24 -8.26 12.33
N ASN A 62 12.35 -8.22 13.32
CA ASN A 62 11.51 -7.06 13.58
C ASN A 62 12.34 -5.83 13.93
N ALA A 63 13.37 -5.99 14.78
CA ALA A 63 14.26 -4.88 15.11
C ALA A 63 15.06 -4.39 13.89
N PHE A 64 15.51 -5.31 13.04
CA PHE A 64 16.22 -4.98 11.79
C PHE A 64 15.33 -4.16 10.85
N ILE A 65 14.13 -4.66 10.57
CA ILE A 65 13.16 -3.98 9.71
C ILE A 65 12.79 -2.61 10.28
N GLU A 66 12.60 -2.48 11.59
CA GLU A 66 12.31 -1.18 12.22
C GLU A 66 13.43 -0.14 12.03
N LEU A 67 14.70 -0.56 12.01
CA LEU A 67 15.81 0.35 11.72
C LEU A 67 15.78 0.81 10.26
N ILE A 68 15.56 -0.12 9.34
CA ILE A 68 15.46 0.18 7.91
C ILE A 68 14.24 1.08 7.62
N ARG A 69 13.08 0.81 8.25
CA ARG A 69 11.89 1.67 8.18
C ARG A 69 12.21 3.12 8.56
N LYS A 70 12.95 3.33 9.64
CA LYS A 70 13.37 4.67 10.07
C LYS A 70 14.25 5.34 9.02
N LYS A 71 15.17 4.61 8.39
CA LYS A 71 16.05 5.11 7.32
C LYS A 71 15.27 5.57 6.10
N PHE A 72 14.36 4.74 5.59
CA PHE A 72 13.48 5.12 4.48
C PHE A 72 12.59 6.32 4.83
N LYS A 73 12.01 6.34 6.04
CA LYS A 73 11.19 7.47 6.48
C LYS A 73 11.97 8.78 6.52
N ALA A 74 13.24 8.74 6.93
CA ALA A 74 14.10 9.92 7.00
C ALA A 74 14.36 10.55 5.61
N ILE A 75 14.36 9.74 4.54
CA ILE A 75 14.50 10.22 3.15
C ILE A 75 13.15 10.45 2.45
N GLY A 76 12.05 10.43 3.20
CA GLY A 76 10.70 10.71 2.67
C GLY A 76 10.07 9.56 1.88
N TRP A 77 10.60 8.35 2.01
CA TRP A 77 9.98 7.13 1.47
C TRP A 77 8.94 6.60 2.45
N ILE A 78 7.98 5.84 1.93
CA ILE A 78 6.90 5.24 2.70
C ILE A 78 6.88 3.73 2.49
N GLU A 79 6.41 3.01 3.50
CA GLU A 79 6.13 1.58 3.38
C GLU A 79 4.71 1.38 2.85
N VAL A 80 4.56 0.43 1.94
CA VAL A 80 3.31 0.10 1.26
C VAL A 80 3.02 -1.39 1.42
N ASN A 81 1.77 -1.73 1.67
CA ASN A 81 1.35 -3.13 1.70
C ASN A 81 1.65 -3.82 0.36
N GLN A 82 2.26 -5.00 0.40
CA GLN A 82 2.65 -5.73 -0.80
C GLN A 82 1.49 -5.96 -1.77
N ILE A 83 0.29 -6.29 -1.27
CA ILE A 83 -0.90 -6.55 -2.09
C ILE A 83 -1.34 -5.25 -2.77
N LEU A 84 -1.41 -4.14 -2.04
CA LEU A 84 -1.69 -2.83 -2.64
C LEU A 84 -0.63 -2.46 -3.68
N PHE A 85 0.65 -2.76 -3.41
CA PHE A 85 1.74 -2.43 -4.31
C PHE A 85 1.61 -3.16 -5.67
N THR A 86 1.15 -4.41 -5.67
CA THR A 86 0.88 -5.15 -6.93
C THR A 86 -0.18 -4.51 -7.81
N GLU A 87 -1.04 -3.66 -7.26
CA GLU A 87 -2.04 -2.92 -8.03
C GLU A 87 -1.46 -1.69 -8.72
N ILE A 88 -0.35 -1.15 -8.21
CA ILE A 88 0.24 0.10 -8.69
C ILE A 88 1.58 -0.10 -9.43
N GLU A 89 2.20 -1.27 -9.31
CA GLU A 89 3.44 -1.65 -10.01
C GLU A 89 3.28 -3.02 -10.69
N GLU A 90 3.17 -3.01 -12.02
CA GLU A 90 2.91 -4.22 -12.82
C GLU A 90 4.12 -5.17 -12.87
N SER A 91 5.34 -4.64 -12.73
CA SER A 91 6.56 -5.46 -12.72
C SER A 91 6.82 -6.15 -11.38
N PHE A 92 6.06 -5.80 -10.33
CA PHE A 92 6.27 -6.34 -9.01
C PHE A 92 5.52 -7.66 -8.83
N ILE A 93 6.27 -8.72 -8.48
CA ILE A 93 5.72 -10.04 -8.21
C ILE A 93 5.74 -10.24 -6.68
N PRO A 94 4.56 -10.42 -6.03
CA PRO A 94 4.50 -10.56 -4.60
C PRO A 94 5.06 -11.93 -4.17
N THR A 95 5.78 -11.96 -3.06
CA THR A 95 6.15 -13.21 -2.41
C THR A 95 5.00 -13.74 -1.57
N THR A 96 4.85 -15.06 -1.48
CA THR A 96 3.73 -15.70 -0.74
C THR A 96 4.18 -16.49 0.48
N ASP A 97 5.43 -16.90 0.50
CA ASP A 97 6.08 -17.79 1.47
C ASP A 97 6.98 -17.05 2.46
N ILE A 98 7.30 -15.79 2.15
CA ILE A 98 8.19 -14.94 2.93
C ILE A 98 7.57 -13.56 3.12
N GLU A 99 7.70 -13.01 4.33
CA GLU A 99 7.24 -11.66 4.66
C GLU A 99 8.13 -10.63 3.95
N THR A 100 7.50 -9.83 3.09
CA THR A 100 8.18 -8.82 2.28
C THR A 100 7.59 -7.45 2.54
N PHE A 101 8.47 -6.50 2.85
CA PHE A 101 8.16 -5.10 3.06
C PHE A 101 8.52 -4.32 1.81
N VAL A 102 7.62 -3.45 1.33
CA VAL A 102 7.87 -2.63 0.14
C VAL A 102 7.99 -1.17 0.55
N PHE A 103 9.12 -0.55 0.21
CA PHE A 103 9.38 0.87 0.40
C PHE A 103 9.32 1.59 -0.93
N VAL A 104 8.63 2.73 -0.99
CA VAL A 104 8.34 3.45 -2.23
C VAL A 104 8.62 4.93 -2.03
N SER A 105 9.17 5.59 -3.05
CA SER A 105 9.31 7.04 -3.05
C SER A 105 7.92 7.69 -3.04
N ARG A 106 7.71 8.69 -2.19
CA ARG A 106 6.37 9.29 -1.99
C ARG A 106 5.79 9.87 -3.27
N GLY A 107 6.62 10.52 -4.09
CA GLY A 107 6.18 11.09 -5.37
C GLY A 107 5.71 10.03 -6.36
N TYR A 108 6.42 8.91 -6.44
CA TYR A 108 6.03 7.77 -7.26
C TYR A 108 4.71 7.16 -6.78
N PHE A 109 4.61 6.88 -5.48
CA PHE A 109 3.40 6.31 -4.88
C PHE A 109 2.17 7.16 -5.17
N ILE A 110 2.21 8.48 -4.92
CA ILE A 110 1.09 9.39 -5.17
C ILE A 110 0.69 9.35 -6.65
N THR A 111 1.67 9.40 -7.55
CA THR A 111 1.41 9.37 -9.01
C THR A 111 0.68 8.10 -9.41
N ARG A 112 1.12 6.93 -8.90
CA ARG A 112 0.48 5.66 -9.22
C ARG A 112 -0.88 5.48 -8.55
N MET A 113 -1.03 5.93 -7.31
CA MET A 113 -2.30 5.90 -6.60
C MET A 113 -3.36 6.78 -7.25
N ASN A 114 -2.98 7.94 -7.79
CA ASN A 114 -3.89 8.78 -8.58
C ASN A 114 -4.41 8.03 -9.81
N ARG A 115 -3.52 7.38 -10.58
CA ARG A 115 -3.92 6.55 -11.72
C ARG A 115 -4.92 5.47 -11.31
N LEU A 116 -4.62 4.74 -10.23
CA LEU A 116 -5.51 3.69 -9.71
C LEU A 116 -6.86 4.26 -9.22
N THR A 117 -6.84 5.43 -8.58
CA THR A 117 -8.04 6.15 -8.11
C THR A 117 -8.93 6.55 -9.27
N ASP A 118 -8.35 7.05 -10.37
CA ASP A 118 -9.08 7.39 -11.59
C ASP A 118 -9.69 6.14 -12.25
N GLU A 119 -8.94 5.04 -12.33
CA GLU A 119 -9.42 3.75 -12.86
C GLU A 119 -10.56 3.16 -12.03
N LEU A 120 -10.54 3.40 -10.72
CA LEU A 120 -11.55 2.92 -9.77
C LEU A 120 -12.57 3.99 -9.37
N GLU A 121 -12.63 5.12 -10.09
CA GLU A 121 -13.54 6.22 -9.74
C GLU A 121 -15.01 5.77 -9.72
N TRP A 122 -15.37 4.84 -10.61
CA TRP A 122 -16.70 4.24 -10.63
C TRP A 122 -17.02 3.48 -9.33
N VAL A 123 -16.03 2.87 -8.66
CA VAL A 123 -16.23 2.18 -7.39
C VAL A 123 -16.69 3.19 -6.33
N TYR A 124 -16.02 4.34 -6.23
CA TYR A 124 -16.41 5.40 -5.32
C TYR A 124 -17.81 5.94 -5.62
N LYS A 125 -18.14 6.12 -6.89
CA LYS A 125 -19.48 6.54 -7.32
C LYS A 125 -20.55 5.52 -6.92
N ALA A 126 -20.30 4.22 -7.08
CA ALA A 126 -21.21 3.17 -6.62
C ALA A 126 -21.41 3.22 -5.09
N MET A 127 -20.32 3.37 -4.34
CA MET A 127 -20.36 3.48 -2.88
C MET A 127 -21.12 4.72 -2.40
N ALA A 128 -20.95 5.85 -3.09
CA ALA A 128 -21.70 7.08 -2.84
C ALA A 128 -23.20 6.87 -3.10
N ILE A 129 -23.58 6.23 -4.21
CA ILE A 129 -24.99 5.92 -4.51
C ILE A 129 -25.60 5.02 -3.43
N ASP A 130 -24.90 3.96 -3.04
CA ASP A 130 -25.40 3.06 -1.99
C ASP A 130 -25.54 3.79 -0.65
N THR A 131 -24.59 4.66 -0.33
CA THR A 131 -24.61 5.47 0.90
C THR A 131 -25.78 6.43 0.87
N TYR A 132 -25.96 7.20 -0.19
CA TYR A 132 -27.10 8.08 -0.42
C TYR A 132 -28.43 7.34 -0.31
N GLN A 133 -28.61 6.25 -1.07
CA GLN A 133 -29.90 5.58 -1.14
C GLN A 133 -30.25 4.76 0.11
N GLN A 134 -29.26 4.32 0.89
CA GLN A 134 -29.49 3.28 1.91
C GLN A 134 -28.95 3.63 3.29
N LEU A 135 -28.03 4.57 3.44
CA LEU A 135 -27.38 4.86 4.72
C LEU A 135 -27.66 6.29 5.18
N LEU A 136 -27.56 7.27 4.28
CA LEU A 136 -27.68 8.70 4.54
C LEU A 136 -28.57 9.36 3.47
N PRO A 137 -29.88 9.05 3.41
CA PRO A 137 -30.78 9.56 2.37
C PRO A 137 -31.16 11.04 2.51
N GLU A 138 -30.83 11.66 3.65
CA GLU A 138 -31.11 13.07 3.91
C GLU A 138 -29.98 13.99 3.38
N GLU A 139 -28.83 13.43 3.01
CA GLU A 139 -27.66 14.15 2.50
C GLU A 139 -27.64 14.18 0.97
N GLU A 140 -26.98 15.18 0.38
CA GLU A 140 -26.80 15.24 -1.08
C GLU A 140 -25.74 14.25 -1.56
N LEU A 141 -25.99 13.59 -2.70
CA LEU A 141 -25.09 12.57 -3.27
C LEU A 141 -23.68 13.12 -3.53
N GLU A 142 -23.56 14.36 -4.03
CA GLU A 142 -22.28 15.01 -4.27
C GLU A 142 -21.52 15.28 -2.96
N ALA A 143 -22.21 15.73 -1.90
CA ALA A 143 -21.61 15.91 -0.59
C ALA A 143 -21.09 14.58 -0.04
N ILE A 144 -21.89 13.51 -0.12
CA ILE A 144 -21.47 12.16 0.27
C ILE A 144 -20.21 11.72 -0.50
N TYR A 145 -20.20 11.89 -1.82
CA TYR A 145 -19.05 11.51 -2.65
C TYR A 145 -17.78 12.25 -2.23
N ASN A 146 -17.86 13.57 -2.09
CA ASN A 146 -16.72 14.41 -1.76
C ASN A 146 -16.20 14.18 -0.33
N GLU A 147 -17.08 13.99 0.65
CA GLU A 147 -16.69 13.85 2.06
C GLU A 147 -16.15 12.45 2.39
N TYR A 148 -16.76 11.39 1.83
CA TYR A 148 -16.45 10.02 2.25
C TYR A 148 -15.53 9.27 1.28
N PHE A 149 -15.56 9.61 -0.01
CA PHE A 149 -15.02 8.72 -1.05
C PHE A 149 -13.96 9.36 -1.96
N TYR A 150 -14.07 10.65 -2.24
CA TYR A 150 -13.15 11.35 -3.14
C TYR A 150 -11.70 11.29 -2.64
N ASN A 151 -10.78 10.80 -3.48
CA ASN A 151 -9.35 10.63 -3.19
C ASN A 151 -9.02 9.90 -1.87
N ASN A 152 -9.90 9.01 -1.41
CA ASN A 152 -9.69 8.28 -0.17
C ASN A 152 -8.83 7.02 -0.39
N TYR A 153 -7.50 7.17 -0.35
CA TYR A 153 -6.57 6.05 -0.55
C TYR A 153 -6.69 4.95 0.52
N MET A 154 -7.06 5.32 1.76
CA MET A 154 -7.25 4.33 2.83
C MET A 154 -8.41 3.38 2.52
N LEU A 155 -9.46 3.89 1.87
CA LEU A 155 -10.58 3.08 1.45
C LEU A 155 -10.17 2.09 0.35
N LEU A 156 -9.35 2.51 -0.62
CA LEU A 156 -8.82 1.59 -1.63
C LEU A 156 -7.98 0.49 -0.99
N GLU A 157 -7.11 0.86 -0.06
CA GLU A 157 -6.32 -0.13 0.68
C GLU A 157 -7.23 -1.15 1.38
N ASP A 158 -8.29 -0.71 2.05
CA ASP A 158 -9.28 -1.61 2.65
C ASP A 158 -9.96 -2.52 1.61
N LEU A 159 -10.43 -1.97 0.49
CA LEU A 159 -11.09 -2.75 -0.55
C LEU A 159 -10.16 -3.75 -1.23
N ILE A 160 -8.91 -3.38 -1.48
CA ILE A 160 -7.94 -4.18 -2.23
C ILE A 160 -7.27 -5.21 -1.32
N VAL A 161 -6.78 -4.78 -0.16
CA VAL A 161 -6.00 -5.61 0.75
C VAL A 161 -6.90 -6.45 1.63
N LYS A 162 -7.92 -5.85 2.25
CA LYS A 162 -8.85 -6.57 3.15
C LYS A 162 -10.01 -7.22 2.39
N GLY A 163 -10.20 -6.85 1.12
CA GLY A 163 -11.31 -7.31 0.30
C GLY A 163 -12.66 -6.67 0.63
N GLU A 164 -12.69 -5.75 1.62
CA GLU A 164 -13.92 -5.12 2.06
C GLU A 164 -13.70 -3.75 2.72
N TYR A 165 -14.68 -2.86 2.51
CA TYR A 165 -14.79 -1.59 3.22
C TYR A 165 -16.13 -1.53 3.95
N LYS A 166 -16.14 -0.89 5.13
CA LYS A 166 -17.34 -0.75 5.97
C LYS A 166 -17.58 0.70 6.33
N LEU A 167 -18.82 1.12 6.21
CA LEU A 167 -19.30 2.45 6.65
C LEU A 167 -20.70 2.28 7.23
N HIS A 168 -20.91 2.70 8.48
CA HIS A 168 -22.15 2.50 9.22
C HIS A 168 -22.63 1.02 9.18
N GLN A 169 -23.84 0.77 8.68
CA GLN A 169 -24.42 -0.57 8.47
C GLN A 169 -24.12 -1.17 7.10
N GLY A 170 -23.35 -0.44 6.27
CA GLY A 170 -22.96 -0.79 4.92
C GLY A 170 -21.62 -1.50 4.86
N LYS A 171 -21.51 -2.44 3.91
CA LYS A 171 -20.28 -3.14 3.59
C LYS A 171 -20.17 -3.30 2.07
N TRP A 172 -19.01 -2.99 1.52
CA TRP A 172 -18.70 -3.20 0.12
C TRP A 172 -17.60 -4.23 -0.04
N GLN A 173 -17.73 -5.09 -1.05
CA GLN A 173 -16.72 -6.06 -1.44
C GLN A 173 -16.41 -5.90 -2.92
N TYR A 174 -15.14 -5.67 -3.25
CA TYR A 174 -14.71 -5.49 -4.62
C TYR A 174 -14.14 -6.80 -5.17
N ASN A 175 -14.71 -7.29 -6.27
CA ASN A 175 -14.19 -8.43 -7.01
C ASN A 175 -13.46 -7.94 -8.26
N LYS A 176 -12.14 -7.82 -8.16
CA LYS A 176 -11.27 -7.39 -9.26
C LYS A 176 -11.39 -8.27 -10.50
N LYS A 177 -11.47 -9.60 -10.34
CA LYS A 177 -11.52 -10.56 -11.46
C LYS A 177 -12.72 -10.32 -12.36
N ASN A 178 -13.86 -9.99 -11.76
CA ASN A 178 -15.11 -9.77 -12.49
C ASN A 178 -15.40 -8.27 -12.70
N LYS A 179 -14.56 -7.36 -12.18
CA LYS A 179 -14.79 -5.92 -12.13
C LYS A 179 -16.17 -5.55 -11.56
N THR A 180 -16.53 -6.17 -10.45
CA THR A 180 -17.82 -5.93 -9.79
C THR A 180 -17.65 -5.48 -8.35
N LEU A 181 -18.53 -4.58 -7.90
CA LEU A 181 -18.64 -4.16 -6.50
C LEU A 181 -19.96 -4.65 -5.93
N ILE A 182 -19.93 -5.35 -4.80
CA ILE A 182 -21.13 -5.88 -4.15
C ILE A 182 -21.38 -5.11 -2.86
N PHE A 183 -22.59 -4.58 -2.72
CA PHE A 183 -23.03 -3.88 -1.52
C PHE A 183 -23.93 -4.74 -0.64
N TYR A 184 -23.61 -4.75 0.65
CA TYR A 184 -24.35 -5.42 1.71
C TYR A 184 -24.83 -4.39 2.74
N LYS A 185 -26.07 -4.55 3.20
CA LYS A 185 -26.61 -3.82 4.36
C LYS A 185 -27.14 -4.82 5.37
N ASN A 186 -26.66 -4.75 6.61
CA ASN A 186 -27.00 -5.72 7.67
C ASN A 186 -26.76 -7.18 7.21
N ASN A 187 -25.59 -7.43 6.61
CA ASN A 187 -25.15 -8.72 6.07
C ASN A 187 -26.03 -9.33 4.96
N LYS A 188 -26.98 -8.56 4.41
CA LYS A 188 -27.78 -8.97 3.24
C LYS A 188 -27.28 -8.26 2.00
N GLN A 189 -26.99 -9.01 0.95
CA GLN A 189 -26.66 -8.45 -0.36
C GLN A 189 -27.83 -7.62 -0.87
N ARG A 190 -27.55 -6.38 -1.27
CA ARG A 190 -28.56 -5.43 -1.78
C ARG A 190 -28.36 -5.11 -3.24
N LYS A 191 -27.11 -4.91 -3.65
CA LYS A 191 -26.80 -4.43 -5.00
C LYS A 191 -25.47 -4.99 -5.47
N GLN A 192 -25.36 -5.11 -6.79
CA GLN A 192 -24.11 -5.41 -7.47
C GLN A 192 -23.93 -4.37 -8.57
N TRP A 193 -22.74 -3.81 -8.62
CA TRP A 193 -22.37 -2.74 -9.52
C TRP A 193 -21.33 -3.22 -10.51
N ALA A 194 -21.43 -2.67 -11.71
CA ALA A 194 -20.39 -2.68 -12.72
C ALA A 194 -20.21 -1.22 -13.18
N GLU A 195 -19.05 -0.92 -13.76
CA GLU A 195 -18.67 0.45 -14.15
C GLU A 195 -19.76 1.16 -14.98
N GLY A 196 -20.20 0.54 -16.08
CA GLY A 196 -21.16 1.17 -17.00
C GLY A 196 -22.51 1.51 -16.36
N SER A 197 -23.06 0.61 -15.53
CA SER A 197 -24.33 0.88 -14.84
C SER A 197 -24.18 1.93 -13.74
N THR A 198 -23.01 1.97 -13.09
CA THR A 198 -22.71 2.93 -12.05
C THR A 198 -22.64 4.34 -12.59
N ILE A 199 -21.87 4.55 -13.66
CA ILE A 199 -21.71 5.88 -14.28
C ILE A 199 -23.06 6.42 -14.74
N SER A 200 -23.89 5.58 -15.36
CA SER A 200 -25.24 5.99 -15.79
C SER A 200 -26.11 6.45 -14.62
N ILE A 201 -26.18 5.66 -13.54
CA ILE A 201 -27.05 5.95 -12.39
C ILE A 201 -26.52 7.16 -11.60
N TYR A 202 -25.21 7.27 -11.42
CA TYR A 202 -24.60 8.41 -10.71
C TYR A 202 -24.96 9.73 -11.39
N ASN A 203 -24.82 9.78 -12.71
CA ASN A 203 -25.14 10.96 -13.50
C ASN A 203 -26.63 11.28 -13.55
N GLU A 204 -27.51 10.28 -13.41
CA GLU A 204 -28.96 10.49 -13.32
C GLU A 204 -29.36 11.10 -11.98
N LEU A 205 -28.73 10.66 -10.89
CA LEU A 205 -29.03 11.12 -9.53
C LEU A 205 -28.45 12.51 -9.21
N ASN A 206 -27.44 12.97 -9.96
CA ASN A 206 -26.83 14.30 -9.82
C ASN A 206 -27.35 15.33 -10.85
N ARG A 207 -28.47 15.05 -11.53
CA ARG A 207 -29.16 16.01 -12.40
C ARG A 207 -30.27 16.74 -11.67
#